data_AF-A0A962CJB0-F1
#
_entry.id   AF-A0A962CJB0-F1
#
_cell.length_a   1.000
_cell.length_b   1.000
_cell.length_c   1.000
_cell.angle_alpha   90.00
_cell.angle_beta   90.00
_cell.angle_gamma   90.00
#
_symmetry.space_group_name_H-M   'P 1'
#
loop_
_entity.id
_entity.type
_entity.pdbx_description
1 polymer ?
#
loop_
_entity_poly.entity_id
_entity_poly.type
_entity_poly.pdbx_seq_one_letter_code
_entity_poly.pdbx_strand_id
1 'polypeptide(L)' 'GEPGLGKRALADALVASALCEARTEAGFACGKCRACLLLAAGSHPDRVFVSFELRDDGKPRTEIVIEQIRSLS' A
#
# COMPACT_ATOMS: atom_id res chain seq x y z
N GLY A 1 4.00 16.03 5.47
CA GLY A 1 2.73 16.78 5.59
C GLY A 1 2.01 16.38 6.87
N GLU A 2 1.12 17.22 7.38
CA GLU A 2 0.59 17.09 8.75
C GLU A 2 -0.04 15.71 9.04
N PRO A 3 0.23 15.14 10.23
CA PRO A 3 -0.48 13.96 10.73
C PRO A 3 -1.99 14.21 10.83
N GLY A 4 -2.80 13.16 10.74
CA GLY A 4 -4.25 13.25 10.97
C GLY A 4 -5.12 13.61 9.75
N LEU A 5 -4.54 14.05 8.62
CA LEU A 5 -5.29 14.38 7.40
C LEU A 5 -5.90 13.17 6.63
N GLY A 6 -5.85 11.96 7.18
CA GLY A 6 -6.42 10.77 6.53
C GLY A 6 -5.71 10.30 5.26
N LYS A 7 -4.55 10.85 4.89
CA LYS A 7 -3.81 10.49 3.66
C LYS A 7 -3.54 8.99 3.52
N ARG A 8 -3.27 8.31 4.64
CA ARG A 8 -3.04 6.87 4.65
C ARG A 8 -4.32 6.09 4.39
N ALA A 9 -5.42 6.47 5.06
CA ALA A 9 -6.73 5.88 4.81
C ALA A 9 -7.19 6.09 3.35
N LEU A 10 -6.92 7.27 2.78
CA LEU A 10 -7.18 7.53 1.36
C LEU A 10 -6.33 6.62 0.44
N ALA A 11 -5.03 6.50 0.71
CA ALA A 11 -4.15 5.63 -0.06
C ALA A 11 -4.59 4.16 0.02
N ASP A 12 -4.96 3.67 1.22
CA ASP A 12 -5.45 2.31 1.41
C ASP A 12 -6.77 2.07 0.66
N ALA A 13 -7.70 3.02 0.68
CA ALA A 13 -8.96 2.94 -0.08
C ALA A 13 -8.72 2.95 -1.60
N LEU A 14 -7.77 3.78 -2.06
CA LEU A 14 -7.40 3.86 -3.47
C LEU A 14 -6.77 2.55 -3.96
N VAL A 15 -5.82 1.99 -3.20
CA VAL A 15 -5.21 0.68 -3.49
C VAL A 15 -6.28 -0.41 -3.55
N ALA A 16 -7.22 -0.42 -2.59
CA ALA A 16 -8.31 -1.38 -2.59
C ALA A 16 -9.20 -1.29 -3.83
N SER A 17 -9.54 -0.06 -4.26
CA SER A 17 -10.32 0.15 -5.48
C SER A 17 -9.55 -0.23 -6.74
N ALA A 18 -8.26 0.12 -6.81
CA ALA A 18 -7.42 -0.15 -7.97
C ALA A 18 -7.23 -1.65 -8.24
N LEU A 19 -7.02 -2.45 -7.18
CA LEU A 19 -6.80 -3.89 -7.25
C LEU A 19 -8.11 -4.71 -7.31
N CYS A 20 -9.26 -4.09 -7.04
CA CYS A 20 -10.55 -4.79 -7.03
C CYS A 20 -11.00 -5.18 -8.44
N GLU A 21 -11.31 -6.47 -8.63
CA GLU A 21 -11.79 -7.04 -9.89
C GLU A 21 -13.21 -6.61 -10.26
N ALA A 22 -14.04 -6.25 -9.27
CA ALA A 22 -15.45 -5.94 -9.46
C ALA A 22 -15.86 -4.71 -8.65
N ARG A 23 -15.32 -3.53 -8.98
CA ARG A 23 -15.64 -2.26 -8.29
C ARG A 23 -17.15 -1.98 -8.28
N THR A 24 -17.64 -1.31 -7.24
CA THR A 24 -19.00 -0.78 -7.19
C THR A 24 -19.18 0.31 -8.26
N GLU A 25 -20.43 0.67 -8.60
CA GLU A 25 -20.70 1.80 -9.51
C GLU A 25 -20.08 3.12 -9.03
N ALA A 26 -20.05 3.35 -7.71
CA ALA A 26 -19.39 4.50 -7.10
C ALA A 26 -17.84 4.42 -7.07
N GLY A 27 -17.25 3.37 -7.66
CA GLY A 27 -15.79 3.20 -7.76
C GLY A 27 -15.10 2.60 -6.53
N PHE A 28 -15.82 2.13 -5.50
CA PHE A 28 -15.22 1.48 -4.34
C PHE A 28 -14.89 0.00 -4.58
N ALA A 29 -13.96 -0.53 -3.78
CA ALA A 29 -13.68 -1.95 -3.74
C ALA A 29 -14.91 -2.74 -3.25
N CYS A 30 -15.20 -3.90 -3.84
CA CYS A 30 -16.40 -4.67 -3.47
C CYS A 30 -16.28 -5.46 -2.17
N GLY A 31 -15.07 -5.64 -1.64
CA GLY A 31 -14.80 -6.37 -0.39
C GLY A 31 -14.97 -7.89 -0.46
N LYS A 32 -15.41 -8.45 -1.61
CA LYS A 32 -15.77 -9.88 -1.73
C LYS A 32 -15.02 -10.67 -2.81
N CYS A 33 -14.37 -10.00 -3.77
CA CYS A 33 -13.58 -10.69 -4.79
C CYS A 33 -12.26 -11.23 -4.22
N ARG A 34 -11.61 -12.16 -4.92
CA ARG A 34 -10.35 -12.79 -4.48
C ARG A 34 -9.28 -11.74 -4.16
N ALA A 35 -9.10 -10.75 -5.03
CA ALA A 35 -8.18 -9.64 -4.78
C ALA A 35 -8.51 -8.88 -3.49
N CYS A 36 -9.78 -8.53 -3.24
CA CYS A 36 -10.17 -7.88 -1.99
C CYS A 36 -9.89 -8.74 -0.75
N LEU A 37 -10.12 -10.06 -0.82
CA LEU A 37 -9.85 -10.97 0.29
C LEU A 37 -8.34 -11.10 0.57
N LEU A 38 -7.51 -11.20 -0.46
CA LEU A 38 -6.05 -11.20 -0.33
C LEU A 38 -5.54 -9.88 0.24
N LEU A 39 -6.14 -8.76 -0.18
CA LEU A 39 -5.79 -7.44 0.32
C LEU A 39 -6.13 -7.29 1.81
N ALA A 40 -7.32 -7.75 2.23
CA ALA A 40 -7.74 -7.77 3.62
C ALA A 40 -6.86 -8.67 4.49
N ALA A 41 -6.38 -9.80 3.93
CA ALA A 41 -5.40 -10.67 4.58
C ALA A 41 -3.97 -10.10 4.61
N GLY A 42 -3.72 -8.98 3.92
CA GLY A 42 -2.39 -8.36 3.83
C GLY A 42 -1.42 -9.07 2.88
N SER A 43 -1.89 -10.01 2.06
CA SER A 43 -1.07 -10.90 1.22
C SER A 43 -1.33 -10.73 -0.27
N HIS A 44 -1.86 -9.59 -0.72
CA HIS A 44 -2.06 -9.34 -2.14
C HIS A 44 -0.70 -9.19 -2.86
N PRO A 45 -0.42 -9.97 -3.92
CA PRO A 45 0.89 -9.97 -4.57
C PRO A 45 1.26 -8.61 -5.16
N ASP A 46 0.27 -7.89 -5.71
CA ASP A 46 0.49 -6.56 -6.31
C ASP A 46 0.48 -5.40 -5.29
N ARG A 47 0.41 -5.69 -3.99
CA ARG A 47 0.54 -4.67 -2.94
C ARG A 47 1.89 -4.80 -2.25
N VAL A 48 2.73 -3.80 -2.45
CA VAL A 48 3.99 -3.63 -1.72
C VAL A 48 3.92 -2.36 -0.88
N PHE A 49 4.18 -2.48 0.42
CA PHE A 49 4.30 -1.31 1.30
C PHE A 49 5.77 -0.92 1.45
N VAL A 50 6.09 0.33 1.08
CA VAL A 50 7.45 0.87 1.11
C VAL A 50 7.51 2.05 2.08
N SER A 51 8.49 2.04 2.97
CA SER A 51 8.80 3.14 3.89
C SER A 51 10.31 3.22 4.10
N PHE A 52 10.81 4.18 4.87
CA PHE A 52 12.25 4.33 5.07
C PHE A 52 12.87 3.09 5.71
N GLU A 53 13.86 2.51 5.04
CA GLU A 53 14.69 1.45 5.60
C GLU A 53 15.49 1.94 6.81
N LEU A 54 15.93 0.99 7.64
CA LEU A 54 16.84 1.28 8.73
C LEU A 54 18.27 1.41 8.20
N ARG A 55 19.03 2.32 8.80
CA ARG A 55 20.48 2.40 8.68
C ARG A 55 21.14 1.39 9.62
N ASP A 56 22.44 1.17 9.45
CA ASP A 56 23.24 0.27 10.30
C ASP A 56 23.23 0.66 11.78
N ASP A 57 22.96 1.94 12.09
CA ASP A 57 22.80 2.47 13.45
C ASP A 57 21.37 2.31 14.01
N GLY A 58 20.50 1.59 13.31
CA GLY A 58 19.12 1.31 13.69
C GLY A 58 18.15 2.48 13.49
N LYS A 59 18.62 3.63 12.97
CA LYS A 59 17.75 4.79 12.70
C LYS A 59 17.12 4.69 11.32
N PRO A 60 15.86 5.12 11.14
CA PRO A 60 15.27 5.21 9.81
C PRO A 60 16.07 6.16 8.94
N ARG A 61 16.26 5.77 7.68
CA ARG A 61 16.74 6.68 6.63
C ARG A 61 15.78 7.85 6.48
N THR A 62 16.29 8.95 5.95
CA THR A 62 15.49 10.14 5.64
C THR A 62 14.91 10.10 4.23
N GLU A 63 15.32 9.11 3.43
CA GLU A 63 15.07 9.02 2.00
C GLU A 63 14.79 7.55 1.62
N ILE A 64 13.96 7.36 0.60
CA ILE A 64 13.81 6.07 -0.07
C ILE A 64 14.89 6.01 -1.16
N VAL A 65 15.88 5.14 -1.00
CA VAL A 65 17.01 5.04 -1.92
C VAL A 65 16.68 4.15 -3.13
N ILE A 66 17.44 4.29 -4.22
CA ILE A 66 17.19 3.55 -5.47
C ILE A 66 17.32 2.04 -5.25
N GLU A 67 18.30 1.62 -4.45
CA GLU A 67 18.59 0.23 -4.12
C GLU A 67 17.40 -0.45 -3.44
N GLN A 68 16.70 0.27 -2.56
CA GLN A 68 15.49 -0.20 -1.89
C GLN A 68 14.35 -0.46 -2.89
N ILE A 69 14.22 0.37 -3.93
CA ILE A 69 13.20 0.14 -4.97
C ILE A 69 13.61 -1.02 -5.89
N ARG A 70 14.90 -1.14 -6.21
CA ARG A 70 15.41 -2.22 -7.06
C ARG A 70 15.24 -3.61 -6.45
N SER A 71 15.17 -3.73 -5.12
CA SER A 71 14.95 -5.03 -4.44
C SER A 71 13.52 -5.55 -4.53
N LEU A 72 12.58 -4.75 -5.06
CA LEU A 72 11.17 -5.11 -5.21
C LEU A 72 10.84 -5.80 -6.55
N SER A 73 11.80 -5.84 -7.48
CA SER A 73 11.69 -6.45 -8.82
C SER A 73 12.42 -7.78 -8.89
#